data_AF-A0A8J6D9L8-F1
#
_entry.id   AF-A0A8J6D9L8-F1
#
_cell.length_a   1.000
_cell.length_b   1.000
_cell.length_c   1.000
_cell.angle_alpha   90.00
_cell.angle_beta   90.00
_cell.angle_gamma   90.00
#
_symmetry.space_group_name_H-M   'P 1'
#
loop_
_entity.id
_entity.type
_entity.pdbx_description
1 polymer ?
#
loop_
_entity_poly.entity_id
_entity_poly.type
_entity_poly.pdbx_seq_one_letter_code
_entity_poly.pdbx_strand_id
1 'polypeptide(L)'
;MMGVVGVLGAALLCAIHGATVENILFEDGDGANTFRTFNPTQAEETYSMVTANRFWSQIFGVAFSNKHWLHFFMLFVPVTGLWMSALGVVGLALNLCAYDFVSQEIRAAEDPEFETFYTKNIF
;
A
#
# COMPACT_ATOMS: atom_id res chain seq x y z
N MET A 1 2.59 -13.92 -0.66
CA MET A 1 2.51 -12.65 -1.43
C MET A 1 1.83 -11.50 -0.69
N MET A 2 0.76 -11.71 0.08
CA MET A 2 0.02 -10.63 0.76
C MET A 2 0.88 -9.69 1.63
N GLY A 3 1.91 -10.21 2.32
CA GLY A 3 2.82 -9.35 3.10
C GLY A 3 3.57 -8.32 2.25
N VAL A 4 4.01 -8.68 1.04
CA VAL A 4 4.66 -7.75 0.11
C VAL A 4 3.69 -6.66 -0.32
N VAL A 5 2.43 -7.04 -0.63
CA VAL A 5 1.38 -6.07 -0.98
C VAL A 5 1.11 -5.10 0.16
N GLY A 6 1.06 -5.57 1.41
CA GLY A 6 0.87 -4.70 2.57
C GLY A 6 2.04 -3.75 2.80
N VAL A 7 3.28 -4.20 2.66
CA VAL A 7 4.48 -3.35 2.84
C VAL A 7 4.62 -2.30 1.72
N LEU A 8 4.52 -2.72 0.46
CA LEU A 8 4.60 -1.79 -0.67
C LEU A 8 3.39 -0.85 -0.71
N GLY A 9 2.20 -1.36 -0.37
CA GLY A 9 0.99 -0.56 -0.22
C GLY A 9 1.11 0.49 0.88
N ALA A 10 1.71 0.15 2.02
CA ALA A 10 1.96 1.12 3.08
C ALA A 10 2.96 2.21 2.68
N ALA A 11 4.06 1.83 2.00
CA ALA A 11 5.02 2.80 1.47
C ALA A 11 4.35 3.77 0.47
N LEU A 12 3.52 3.24 -0.43
CA LEU A 12 2.73 4.02 -1.37
C LEU A 12 1.77 4.98 -0.66
N LEU A 13 0.98 4.48 0.31
CA LEU A 13 0.04 5.28 1.08
C LEU A 13 0.73 6.38 1.90
N CYS A 14 1.88 6.08 2.50
CA CYS A 14 2.69 7.04 3.25
C CYS A 14 3.14 8.19 2.33
N ALA A 15 3.73 7.85 1.18
CA ALA A 15 4.21 8.84 0.23
C ALA A 15 3.07 9.69 -0.34
N ILE A 16 1.99 9.05 -0.80
CA ILE A 16 0.84 9.75 -1.41
C ILE A 16 0.13 10.63 -0.39
N HIS A 17 -0.08 10.15 0.84
CA HIS A 17 -0.77 10.94 1.86
C HIS A 17 0.06 12.17 2.24
N GLY A 18 1.35 11.99 2.56
CA GLY A 18 2.25 13.08 2.93
C GLY A 18 2.35 14.12 1.81
N ALA A 19 2.64 13.67 0.58
CA ALA A 19 2.74 14.56 -0.58
C ALA A 19 1.42 15.30 -0.86
N THR A 20 0.27 14.63 -0.72
CA THR A 20 -1.02 15.29 -0.92
C THR A 20 -1.19 16.41 0.11
N VAL A 21 -1.02 16.12 1.40
CA VAL A 21 -1.19 17.12 2.47
C VAL A 21 -0.32 18.35 2.22
N GLU A 22 0.97 18.17 1.92
CA GLU A 22 1.90 19.28 1.68
C GLU A 22 1.56 20.14 0.46
N ASN A 23 0.87 19.58 -0.54
CA ASN A 23 0.53 20.29 -1.79
C ASN A 23 -0.86 20.94 -1.78
N ILE A 24 -1.63 20.77 -0.71
CA ILE A 24 -2.97 21.38 -0.56
C ILE A 24 -3.15 22.06 0.80
N LEU A 25 -2.05 22.56 1.37
CA LEU A 25 -2.05 23.42 2.54
C LEU A 25 -2.84 24.71 2.27
N PHE A 26 -3.49 25.21 3.31
CA PHE A 26 -3.97 26.59 3.30
C PHE A 26 -2.79 27.56 3.49
N GLU A 27 -2.89 28.74 2.91
CA GLU A 27 -1.92 29.81 3.10
C GLU A 27 -2.23 30.55 4.42
N ASP A 28 -1.68 30.03 5.53
CA ASP A 28 -1.94 30.52 6.89
C ASP A 28 -0.87 31.54 7.38
N GLY A 29 -0.04 32.07 6.47
CA GLY A 29 0.93 33.13 6.77
C GLY A 29 1.78 33.54 5.56
N ASP A 30 2.51 34.65 5.67
CA ASP A 30 3.21 35.31 4.54
C ASP A 30 4.58 34.69 4.19
N GLY A 31 5.00 33.66 4.92
CA GLY A 31 6.31 33.05 4.75
C GLY A 31 6.33 32.06 3.58
N ALA A 32 7.35 32.13 2.73
CA ALA A 32 7.58 31.10 1.70
C ALA A 32 7.83 29.70 2.28
N ASN A 33 8.25 29.63 3.55
CA ASN A 33 8.31 28.38 4.32
C ASN A 33 7.03 28.22 5.14
N THR A 34 6.21 27.24 4.77
CA THR A 34 4.90 26.97 5.36
C THR A 34 4.95 26.21 6.69
N PHE A 35 6.08 25.65 7.11
CA PHE A 35 6.14 24.89 8.38
C PHE A 35 5.87 25.75 9.63
N ARG A 36 6.06 27.07 9.54
CA ARG A 36 5.83 28.00 10.66
C ARG A 36 4.39 28.46 10.80
N THR A 37 3.55 28.20 9.81
CA THR A 37 2.15 28.67 9.81
C THR A 37 1.21 27.69 10.52
N PHE A 38 1.70 26.52 10.94
CA PHE A 38 0.94 25.54 11.71
C PHE A 38 1.07 25.77 13.22
N ASN A 39 -0.06 25.71 13.92
CA ASN A 39 -0.11 25.69 15.38
C ASN A 39 -0.73 24.37 15.89
N PRO A 40 -0.04 23.61 16.78
CA PRO A 40 -0.58 22.37 17.35
C PRO A 40 -1.94 22.49 18.06
N THR A 41 -2.34 23.69 18.50
CA THR A 41 -3.62 23.93 19.19
C THR A 41 -4.69 24.59 18.31
N GLN A 42 -4.45 24.74 17.00
CA GLN A 42 -5.46 25.30 16.09
C GLN A 42 -6.66 24.36 15.94
N ALA A 43 -7.86 24.91 15.76
CA ALA A 43 -9.08 24.11 15.59
C ALA A 43 -9.29 23.70 14.12
N GLU A 44 -8.75 24.50 13.20
CA GLU A 44 -8.92 24.38 11.76
C GLU A 44 -7.98 23.33 11.16
N GLU A 45 -8.45 22.67 10.09
CA GLU A 45 -7.60 21.80 9.29
C GLU A 45 -6.54 22.63 8.51
N THR A 46 -5.29 22.19 8.54
CA THR A 46 -4.19 22.89 7.83
C THR A 46 -4.18 22.67 6.31
N TYR A 47 -5.01 21.75 5.81
CA TYR A 47 -5.09 21.39 4.39
C TYR A 47 -6.54 21.16 3.95
N SER A 48 -6.83 21.45 2.67
CA SER A 48 -8.18 21.34 2.09
C SER A 48 -8.55 19.91 1.66
N MET A 49 -9.35 19.21 2.46
CA MET A 49 -9.81 17.85 2.10
C MET A 49 -10.64 17.83 0.80
N VAL A 50 -11.41 18.89 0.55
CA VAL A 50 -12.24 19.02 -0.65
C VAL A 50 -11.37 19.12 -1.91
N THR A 51 -10.29 19.91 -1.85
CA THR A 51 -9.35 20.06 -2.97
C THR A 51 -8.61 18.74 -3.25
N ALA A 52 -8.12 18.07 -2.22
CA ALA A 52 -7.51 16.74 -2.37
C ALA A 52 -8.49 15.72 -2.97
N ASN A 53 -9.74 15.69 -2.49
CA ASN A 53 -10.74 14.76 -2.98
C ASN A 53 -11.02 14.98 -4.48
N ARG A 54 -11.19 16.24 -4.89
CA ARG A 54 -11.42 16.59 -6.29
C ARG A 54 -10.22 16.19 -7.15
N PHE A 55 -9.01 16.56 -6.74
CA PHE A 55 -7.78 16.22 -7.45
C PHE A 55 -7.67 14.71 -7.70
N TRP A 56 -7.77 13.90 -6.64
CA TRP A 56 -7.64 12.44 -6.77
C TRP A 56 -8.81 11.80 -7.51
N SER A 57 -10.04 12.32 -7.36
CA SER A 57 -11.19 11.82 -8.13
C SER A 57 -11.02 12.04 -9.63
N GLN A 58 -10.38 13.15 -10.03
CA GLN A 58 -10.11 13.44 -11.44
C GLN A 58 -8.91 12.67 -11.99
N ILE A 59 -7.84 12.51 -11.20
CA ILE A 59 -6.59 11.88 -11.65
C ILE A 59 -6.67 10.35 -11.59
N PHE A 60 -7.25 9.79 -10.52
CA PHE A 60 -7.26 8.35 -10.25
C PHE A 60 -8.67 7.73 -10.28
N GLY A 61 -9.71 8.55 -10.52
CA GLY A 61 -11.11 8.10 -10.59
C GLY A 61 -11.77 7.85 -9.24
N VAL A 62 -11.01 7.84 -8.15
CA VAL A 62 -11.50 7.65 -6.77
C VAL A 62 -10.64 8.47 -5.80
N ALA A 63 -11.26 8.93 -4.72
CA ALA A 63 -10.57 9.64 -3.65
C ALA A 63 -11.18 9.35 -2.28
N PHE A 64 -10.38 9.51 -1.23
CA PHE A 64 -10.88 9.53 0.13
C PHE A 64 -11.73 10.79 0.36
N SER A 65 -12.85 10.65 1.05
CA SER A 65 -13.73 11.76 1.46
C SER A 65 -13.87 11.87 2.99
N ASN A 66 -13.45 10.85 3.74
CA ASN A 66 -13.49 10.81 5.19
C ASN A 66 -12.06 10.62 5.76
N LYS A 67 -11.59 11.58 6.55
CA LYS A 67 -10.24 11.57 7.13
C LYS A 67 -10.02 10.44 8.12
N HIS A 68 -11.03 10.10 8.93
CA HIS A 68 -10.93 8.99 9.88
C HIS A 68 -10.76 7.66 9.16
N TRP A 69 -11.52 7.44 8.09
CA TRP A 69 -11.37 6.26 7.25
C TRP A 69 -9.99 6.18 6.59
N LEU A 70 -9.49 7.30 6.07
CA LEU A 70 -8.15 7.37 5.47
C LEU A 70 -7.06 6.91 6.46
N HIS A 71 -7.06 7.45 7.68
CA HIS A 71 -6.04 7.10 8.66
C HIS A 71 -6.20 5.66 9.18
N PHE A 72 -7.44 5.19 9.36
CA PHE A 72 -7.68 3.78 9.68
C PHE A 72 -7.15 2.86 8.57
N PHE A 73 -7.37 3.22 7.30
CA PHE A 73 -6.89 2.44 6.16
C PHE A 73 -5.35 2.40 6.09
N MET A 74 -4.68 3.52 6.40
CA MET A 74 -3.22 3.59 6.51
C MET A 74 -2.65 2.69 7.63
N LEU A 75 -3.41 2.47 8.71
CA LEU A 75 -3.05 1.45 9.72
C LEU A 75 -3.33 0.03 9.20
N PHE A 76 -4.51 -0.18 8.62
CA PHE A 76 -5.01 -1.50 8.23
C PHE A 76 -4.11 -2.20 7.22
N VAL A 77 -3.65 -1.50 6.18
CA VAL A 77 -2.86 -2.07 5.07
C VAL A 77 -1.53 -2.71 5.53
N PRO A 78 -0.61 -1.98 6.19
CA PRO A 78 0.65 -2.57 6.67
C PRO A 78 0.43 -3.64 7.72
N VAL A 79 -0.47 -3.40 8.67
CA VAL A 79 -0.73 -4.34 9.77
C VAL A 79 -1.24 -5.66 9.22
N THR A 80 -2.26 -5.63 8.36
CA THR A 80 -2.79 -6.85 7.74
C THR A 80 -1.73 -7.57 6.92
N GLY A 81 -0.89 -6.84 6.16
CA GLY A 81 0.23 -7.41 5.43
C GLY A 81 1.16 -8.24 6.32
N LEU A 82 1.59 -7.68 7.45
CA LEU A 82 2.48 -8.37 8.39
C LEU A 82 1.82 -9.57 9.07
N TRP A 83 0.53 -9.47 9.41
CA TRP A 83 -0.22 -10.63 9.93
C TRP A 83 -0.29 -11.77 8.91
N MET A 84 -0.53 -11.45 7.63
CA MET A 84 -0.61 -12.46 6.57
C MET A 84 0.75 -13.10 6.27
N SER A 85 1.87 -12.37 6.37
CA SER A 85 3.21 -12.99 6.24
C SER A 85 3.51 -13.90 7.42
N ALA A 86 3.18 -13.50 8.65
CA ALA A 86 3.38 -14.33 9.84
C ALA A 86 2.64 -15.67 9.75
N LEU A 87 1.39 -15.69 9.29
CA LEU A 87 0.64 -16.92 9.06
C LEU A 87 1.34 -17.85 8.06
N GLY A 88 1.91 -17.30 6.99
CA GLY A 88 2.69 -18.08 6.02
C GLY A 88 3.93 -18.71 6.66
N VAL A 89 4.67 -17.96 7.49
CA VAL A 89 5.86 -18.46 8.20
C VAL A 89 5.52 -19.59 9.18
N VAL A 90 4.37 -19.52 9.85
CA VAL A 90 3.87 -20.60 10.71
C VAL A 90 3.65 -21.90 9.90
N GLY A 91 3.11 -21.79 8.68
CA GLY A 91 2.99 -22.95 7.77
C GLY A 91 4.34 -23.52 7.36
N LEU A 92 5.31 -22.66 7.02
CA LEU A 92 6.67 -23.07 6.67
C LEU A 92 7.37 -23.83 7.80
N ALA A 93 7.12 -23.47 9.06
CA ALA A 93 7.67 -24.18 10.22
C ALA A 93 7.21 -25.66 10.30
N LEU A 94 6.12 -26.01 9.61
CA LEU A 94 5.55 -27.35 9.52
C LEU A 94 5.81 -28.01 8.14
N ASN A 95 6.68 -27.42 7.31
CA ASN A 95 6.88 -27.80 5.90
C ASN A 95 5.59 -27.71 5.06
N LEU A 96 4.59 -26.95 5.49
CA LEU A 96 3.37 -26.70 4.72
C LEU A 96 3.64 -25.54 3.72
N CYS A 97 4.31 -25.89 2.63
CA CYS A 97 4.76 -24.95 1.61
C CYS A 97 3.79 -24.91 0.43
N ALA A 98 3.58 -23.72 -0.15
CA ALA A 98 3.04 -23.59 -1.49
C ALA A 98 4.20 -23.67 -2.51
N TYR A 99 4.87 -24.83 -2.55
CA TYR A 99 6.10 -25.03 -3.32
C TYR A 99 5.79 -25.30 -4.79
N ASP A 100 4.85 -26.20 -5.04
CA ASP A 100 4.56 -26.72 -6.37
C ASP A 100 3.13 -26.44 -6.85
N PHE A 101 3.01 -26.33 -8.17
CA PHE A 101 1.74 -26.44 -8.87
C PHE A 101 1.71 -27.79 -9.58
N VAL A 102 1.04 -28.78 -9.00
CA VAL A 102 0.98 -30.16 -9.51
C VAL A 102 0.58 -30.23 -11.00
N SER A 103 -0.32 -29.35 -11.45
CA SER A 103 -0.71 -29.29 -12.87
C SER A 103 0.44 -28.86 -13.80
N GLN A 104 1.36 -28.01 -13.32
CA GLN A 104 2.55 -27.63 -14.10
C GLN A 104 3.60 -28.73 -14.07
N GLU A 105 3.81 -29.39 -12.93
CA GLU A 105 4.75 -30.52 -12.79
C GLU A 105 4.37 -31.67 -13.73
N ILE A 106 3.09 -32.06 -13.77
CA ILE A 106 2.62 -33.13 -14.66
C ILE A 106 2.90 -32.77 -16.12
N ARG A 107 2.58 -31.54 -16.52
CA ARG A 107 2.81 -31.10 -17.90
C ARG A 107 4.28 -31.06 -18.28
N ALA A 108 5.14 -30.54 -17.39
CA ALA A 108 6.58 -30.51 -17.60
C ALA A 108 7.21 -31.91 -17.63
N ALA A 109 6.62 -32.88 -16.92
CA ALA A 109 7.06 -34.27 -16.96
C ALA A 109 6.70 -34.99 -18.27
N GLU A 110 5.56 -34.64 -18.88
CA GLU A 110 5.09 -35.22 -20.14
C GLU A 110 5.70 -34.53 -21.38
N ASP A 111 5.95 -33.22 -21.30
CA ASP A 111 6.40 -32.38 -22.40
C ASP A 111 7.75 -31.71 -22.04
N PRO A 112 8.89 -32.23 -22.52
CA PRO A 112 10.20 -31.68 -22.22
C PRO A 112 10.47 -30.30 -22.85
N GLU A 113 9.61 -29.84 -23.76
CA GLU A 113 9.67 -28.49 -24.33
C GLU A 113 8.82 -27.49 -23.52
N PHE A 114 8.01 -27.97 -22.56
CA PHE A 114 7.17 -27.10 -21.75
C PHE A 114 7.98 -26.39 -20.66
N GLU A 115 8.12 -25.07 -20.82
CA GLU A 115 8.89 -24.23 -19.91
C GLU A 115 8.12 -22.96 -19.52
N THR A 116 8.08 -22.66 -18.22
CA THR A 116 7.48 -21.43 -17.68
C THR A 116 8.46 -20.74 -16.73
N PHE A 117 8.16 -19.50 -16.31
CA PHE A 117 8.94 -18.86 -15.24
C PHE A 117 8.88 -19.65 -13.92
N TYR A 118 7.81 -20.40 -13.67
CA TYR A 118 7.70 -21.25 -12.49
C TYR A 118 8.68 -22.42 -12.56
N THR A 119 8.70 -23.17 -13.68
CA THR A 119 9.62 -24.32 -13.82
C THR A 119 11.08 -23.87 -13.79
N LYS A 120 11.39 -22.70 -14.36
CA LYS A 120 12.71 -22.05 -14.29
C LYS A 120 13.17 -21.66 -12.88
N ASN A 121 12.24 -21.47 -11.94
CA ASN A 121 12.58 -21.07 -10.56
C ASN A 121 12.80 -22.27 -9.63
N ILE A 122 12.52 -23.49 -10.09
CA ILE A 122 12.68 -24.72 -9.30
C ILE A 122 13.99 -25.46 -9.64
N PHE A 123 14.43 -25.39 -10.91
CA PHE A 123 15.67 -25.97 -11.40
C PHE A 123 16.79 -24.94 -11.50
#